data_AF-A0A2V8LRQ5-F1
#
_entry.id   AF-A0A2V8LRQ5-F1
#
_cell.length_a   1.000
_cell.length_b   1.000
_cell.length_c   1.000
_cell.angle_alpha   90.00
_cell.angle_beta   90.00
_cell.angle_gamma   90.00
#
_symmetry.space_group_name_H-M   'P 1'
#
loop_
_entity.id
_entity.type
_entity.pdbx_description
1 polymer ?
#
loop_
_entity_poly.entity_id
_entity_poly.type
_entity_poly.pdbx_seq_one_letter_code
_entity_poly.pdbx_strand_id
1 'polypeptide(L)'
;MLSDLFEWTDAPIYLDTVVKILTQLLDVKDDSVEAFDEESEAYLEATFTRDVQNAQSLIEEKELLRHAWEAVKQLPSEQRDAYCLLFHDERGWDFFSLLIEAEIVTLVELSQAVGRSPKEINRLRSQMPMDGPTAAAELNVPRPQVNKWRFLALKRVRESFAR
;
A
#
# COMPACT_ATOMS: atom_id res chain seq x y z
N MET A 1 -14.58 6.43 -32.10
CA MET A 1 -14.85 5.94 -30.73
C MET A 1 -13.72 6.23 -29.74
N LEU A 2 -12.43 5.94 -30.01
CA LEU A 2 -11.34 6.49 -29.18
C LEU A 2 -10.99 7.93 -29.60
N SER A 3 -11.02 8.24 -30.91
CA SER A 3 -10.66 9.55 -31.45
C SER A 3 -11.59 10.68 -30.98
N ASP A 4 -12.89 10.40 -30.84
CA ASP A 4 -13.90 11.39 -30.45
C ASP A 4 -13.76 11.81 -28.96
N LEU A 5 -13.15 10.96 -28.13
CA LEU A 5 -12.86 11.27 -26.72
C LEU A 5 -11.69 12.24 -26.60
N PHE A 6 -10.68 12.14 -27.49
CA PHE A 6 -9.53 13.03 -27.51
C PHE A 6 -9.87 14.43 -28.06
N GLU A 7 -10.79 14.52 -29.03
CA GLU A 7 -11.28 15.80 -29.54
C GLU A 7 -12.08 16.59 -28.49
N TRP A 8 -12.74 15.92 -27.54
CA TRP A 8 -13.58 16.58 -26.55
C TRP A 8 -12.79 17.24 -25.41
N THR A 9 -11.53 16.83 -25.19
CA THR A 9 -10.74 17.26 -24.03
C THR A 9 -9.64 18.28 -24.36
N ASP A 10 -9.39 18.58 -25.65
CA ASP A 10 -8.40 19.53 -26.18
C ASP A 10 -7.07 19.62 -25.38
N ALA A 11 -6.66 18.49 -24.81
CA ALA A 11 -5.51 18.37 -23.92
C ALA A 11 -4.98 16.93 -23.92
N PRO A 12 -3.67 16.73 -23.71
CA PRO A 12 -3.08 15.40 -23.62
C PRO A 12 -3.60 14.68 -22.37
N ILE A 13 -4.30 13.56 -22.55
CA ILE A 13 -4.71 12.69 -21.45
C ILE A 13 -3.67 11.59 -21.27
N TYR A 14 -3.19 11.43 -20.04
CA TYR A 14 -2.30 10.35 -19.64
C TYR A 14 -3.00 8.99 -19.81
N LEU A 15 -2.26 8.02 -20.35
CA LEU A 15 -2.76 6.67 -20.64
C LEU A 15 -3.41 6.03 -19.40
N ASP A 16 -2.85 6.26 -18.22
CA ASP A 16 -3.37 5.80 -16.93
C ASP A 16 -4.81 6.26 -16.65
N THR A 17 -5.16 7.46 -17.09
CA THR A 17 -6.52 8.01 -16.95
C THR A 17 -7.48 7.33 -17.92
N VAL A 18 -7.04 7.02 -19.14
CA VAL A 18 -7.85 6.28 -20.12
C VAL A 18 -8.13 4.86 -19.62
N VAL A 19 -7.12 4.19 -19.05
CA VAL A 19 -7.26 2.85 -18.47
C VAL A 19 -8.22 2.87 -17.27
N LYS A 20 -8.14 3.87 -16.38
CA LYS A 20 -9.08 4.02 -15.25
C LYS A 20 -10.54 4.23 -15.69
N ILE A 21 -10.76 5.01 -16.76
CA ILE A 21 -12.11 5.24 -17.28
C ILE A 21 -12.64 3.96 -17.94
N LEU A 22 -11.79 3.26 -18.70
CA LEU A 22 -12.18 2.00 -19.33
C LEU A 22 -12.51 0.91 -18.32
N THR A 23 -11.77 0.79 -17.21
CA THR A 23 -12.07 -0.20 -16.16
C THR A 23 -13.36 0.09 -15.42
N GLN A 24 -13.71 1.37 -15.22
CA GLN A 24 -15.00 1.76 -14.65
C GLN A 24 -16.17 1.56 -15.62
N LEU A 25 -15.94 1.73 -16.93
CA LEU A 25 -16.98 1.60 -17.95
C LEU A 25 -17.25 0.14 -18.36
N LEU A 26 -16.26 -0.75 -18.22
CA LEU A 26 -16.34 -2.15 -18.65
C LEU A 26 -16.92 -3.12 -17.61
N ASP A 27 -17.29 -2.64 -16.42
CA ASP A 27 -17.98 -3.42 -15.36
C ASP A 27 -17.47 -4.86 -15.26
N VAL A 28 -16.14 -5.03 -15.13
CA VAL A 28 -15.51 -6.35 -15.01
C VAL A 28 -15.96 -6.95 -13.67
N LYS A 29 -16.88 -7.90 -13.81
CA LYS A 29 -17.64 -8.58 -12.76
C LYS A 29 -16.78 -9.12 -11.63
N ASP A 30 -17.35 -8.93 -10.45
CA ASP A 30 -17.20 -9.73 -9.23
C ASP A 30 -17.38 -11.21 -9.56
N ASP A 31 -16.29 -11.95 -9.75
CA ASP A 31 -16.27 -13.40 -9.68
C ASP A 31 -15.42 -13.82 -8.48
N SER A 32 -16.02 -14.75 -7.72
CA SER A 32 -15.58 -15.47 -6.53
C SER A 32 -14.13 -15.37 -6.09
N VAL A 33 -13.94 -15.44 -4.76
CA VAL A 33 -12.67 -15.71 -4.05
C VAL A 33 -11.99 -16.98 -4.61
N GLU A 34 -11.37 -16.87 -5.77
CA GLU A 34 -10.42 -17.83 -6.32
C GLU A 34 -9.03 -17.40 -5.88
N ALA A 35 -8.18 -18.40 -5.65
CA ALA A 35 -6.91 -18.26 -4.95
C ALA A 35 -6.07 -17.11 -5.52
N PHE A 36 -5.80 -16.10 -4.69
CA PHE A 36 -4.89 -15.00 -4.98
C PHE A 36 -3.52 -15.59 -5.37
N ASP A 37 -3.24 -15.56 -6.67
CA ASP A 37 -1.99 -16.02 -7.27
C ASP A 37 -0.84 -15.02 -7.03
N GLU A 38 0.36 -15.42 -7.46
CA GLU A 38 1.58 -14.59 -7.36
C GLU A 38 1.49 -13.30 -8.20
N GLU A 39 0.67 -13.28 -9.25
CA GLU A 39 0.49 -12.12 -10.13
C GLU A 39 -0.33 -11.01 -9.44
N SER A 40 -1.32 -11.40 -8.64
CA SER A 40 -2.12 -10.50 -7.79
C SER A 40 -1.29 -9.87 -6.67
N GLU A 41 -0.34 -10.62 -6.09
CA GLU A 41 0.60 -10.10 -5.09
C GLU A 41 1.56 -9.07 -5.71
N ALA A 42 2.13 -9.37 -6.88
CA ALA A 42 3.01 -8.45 -7.59
C ALA A 42 2.27 -7.15 -8.01
N TYR A 43 1.00 -7.24 -8.39
CA TYR A 43 0.18 -6.07 -8.69
C TYR A 43 -0.08 -5.21 -7.45
N LEU A 44 -0.40 -5.83 -6.31
CA LEU A 44 -0.60 -5.12 -5.05
C LEU A 44 0.67 -4.41 -4.59
N GLU A 45 1.82 -5.08 -4.68
CA GLU A 45 3.14 -4.52 -4.36
C GLU A 45 3.48 -3.34 -5.29
N ALA A 46 3.43 -3.54 -6.60
CA ALA A 46 3.76 -2.50 -7.58
C ALA A 46 2.86 -1.27 -7.45
N THR A 47 1.56 -1.46 -7.26
CA THR A 47 0.64 -0.32 -7.12
C THR A 47 0.82 0.39 -5.78
N PHE A 48 1.21 -0.35 -4.73
CA PHE A 48 1.46 0.24 -3.42
C PHE A 48 2.73 1.11 -3.41
N THR A 49 3.83 0.63 -4.02
CA THR A 49 5.05 1.42 -4.19
C THR A 49 4.79 2.67 -5.04
N ARG A 50 4.05 2.52 -6.15
CA ARG A 50 3.74 3.63 -7.07
C ARG A 50 2.93 4.77 -6.43
N ASP A 51 1.97 4.44 -5.56
CA ASP A 51 1.12 5.45 -4.91
C ASP A 51 1.92 6.34 -3.94
N VAL A 52 3.02 5.84 -3.35
CA VAL A 52 3.91 6.62 -2.46
C VAL A 52 4.96 7.41 -3.25
N GLN A 53 5.32 6.96 -4.46
CA GLN A 53 6.40 7.53 -5.27
C GLN A 53 6.03 8.79 -6.08
N ASN A 54 4.76 9.05 -6.35
CA ASN A 54 4.33 10.16 -7.20
C ASN A 54 4.36 11.55 -6.52
N ALA A 55 5.06 11.72 -5.39
CA ALA A 55 5.23 13.04 -4.75
C ALA A 55 6.42 13.79 -5.36
N GLN A 56 6.21 15.05 -5.79
CA GLN A 56 7.16 15.79 -6.63
C GLN A 56 8.09 16.73 -5.83
N SER A 57 7.99 16.76 -4.49
CA SER A 57 8.78 17.57 -3.56
C SER A 57 8.97 16.87 -2.20
N LEU A 58 10.11 17.06 -1.53
CA LEU A 58 10.38 16.48 -0.20
C LEU A 58 9.34 16.87 0.87
N ILE A 59 8.75 18.07 0.77
CA ILE A 59 7.67 18.51 1.67
C ILE A 59 6.37 17.76 1.36
N GLU A 60 6.08 17.57 0.07
CA GLU A 60 4.92 16.80 -0.39
C GLU A 60 5.06 15.33 -0.04
N GLU A 61 6.27 14.76 -0.14
CA GLU A 61 6.61 13.40 0.30
C GLU A 61 6.37 13.21 1.80
N LYS A 62 6.82 14.17 2.63
CA LYS A 62 6.63 14.08 4.10
C LYS A 62 5.16 14.16 4.49
N GLU A 63 4.38 15.04 3.87
CA GLU A 63 2.94 15.14 4.15
C GLU A 63 2.15 13.96 3.57
N LEU A 64 2.53 13.44 2.41
CA LEU A 64 1.98 12.21 1.86
C LEU A 64 2.24 11.02 2.80
N LEU A 65 3.46 10.88 3.29
CA LEU A 65 3.85 9.83 4.21
C LEU A 65 3.16 9.99 5.58
N ARG A 66 2.93 11.22 6.04
CA ARG A 66 2.13 11.51 7.24
C ARG A 66 0.68 11.08 7.06
N HIS A 67 0.07 11.40 5.91
CA HIS A 67 -1.31 10.98 5.59
C HIS A 67 -1.43 9.46 5.47
N ALA A 68 -0.45 8.81 4.81
CA ALA A 68 -0.35 7.36 4.74
C ALA A 68 -0.31 6.75 6.15
N TRP A 69 0.51 7.32 7.03
CA TRP A 69 0.61 6.86 8.41
C TRP A 69 -0.70 7.01 9.20
N GLU A 70 -1.39 8.14 9.07
CA GLU A 70 -2.71 8.32 9.69
C GLU A 70 -3.70 7.27 9.19
N ALA A 71 -3.74 6.99 7.89
CA ALA A 71 -4.60 5.96 7.32
C ALA A 71 -4.26 4.56 7.87
N VAL A 72 -2.96 4.23 7.96
CA VAL A 72 -2.46 2.96 8.50
C VAL A 72 -2.83 2.78 9.97
N LYS A 73 -2.80 3.84 10.78
CA LYS A 73 -3.23 3.78 12.18
C LYS A 73 -4.72 3.44 12.35
N GLN A 74 -5.56 3.81 11.38
CA GLN A 74 -7.00 3.52 11.40
C GLN A 74 -7.34 2.09 10.94
N LEU A 75 -6.36 1.34 10.44
CA LEU A 75 -6.57 -0.05 10.07
C LEU A 75 -6.76 -0.95 11.30
N PRO A 76 -7.58 -2.02 11.20
CA PRO A 76 -7.55 -3.11 12.16
C PRO A 76 -6.13 -3.66 12.32
N SER A 77 -5.75 -4.10 13.52
CA SER A 77 -4.38 -4.52 13.85
C SER A 77 -3.79 -5.53 12.86
N GLU A 78 -4.57 -6.52 12.45
CA GLU A 78 -4.15 -7.58 11.57
C GLU A 78 -3.89 -7.08 10.14
N GLN A 79 -4.69 -6.11 9.70
CA GLN A 79 -4.54 -5.45 8.40
C GLN A 79 -3.35 -4.50 8.39
N ARG A 80 -3.19 -3.72 9.46
CA ARG A 80 -2.04 -2.85 9.67
C ARG A 80 -0.74 -3.63 9.59
N ASP A 81 -0.65 -4.74 10.32
CA ASP A 81 0.54 -5.57 10.36
C ASP A 81 0.83 -6.18 8.98
N ALA A 82 -0.18 -6.80 8.34
CA ALA A 82 -0.01 -7.41 7.03
C ALA A 82 0.40 -6.39 5.94
N TYR A 83 -0.11 -5.16 6.05
CA TYR A 83 0.19 -4.04 5.16
C TYR A 83 1.60 -3.52 5.35
N CYS A 84 1.97 -3.17 6.58
CA CYS A 84 3.29 -2.64 6.88
C CYS A 84 4.38 -3.61 6.40
N LEU A 85 4.25 -4.91 6.70
CA LEU A 85 5.27 -5.92 6.41
C LEU A 85 5.54 -6.15 4.92
N LEU A 86 4.68 -5.69 4.01
CA LEU A 86 4.92 -5.81 2.56
C LEU A 86 5.79 -4.68 2.00
N PHE A 87 5.82 -3.52 2.66
CA PHE A 87 6.30 -2.30 2.04
C PHE A 87 7.83 -2.23 1.96
N HIS A 88 8.32 -1.77 0.81
CA HIS A 88 9.62 -1.13 0.65
C HIS A 88 9.53 -0.03 -0.43
N ASP A 89 10.40 0.98 -0.35
CA ASP A 89 10.57 1.98 -1.42
C ASP A 89 11.63 1.56 -2.46
N GLU A 90 11.86 2.40 -3.47
CA GLU A 90 12.89 2.20 -4.50
C GLU A 90 14.32 2.09 -3.96
N ARG A 91 14.56 2.59 -2.75
CA ARG A 91 15.86 2.52 -2.05
C ARG A 91 15.95 1.29 -1.15
N GLY A 92 14.91 0.44 -1.15
CA GLY A 92 14.79 -0.73 -0.28
C GLY A 92 14.45 -0.38 1.17
N TRP A 93 14.01 0.86 1.44
CA TRP A 93 13.63 1.28 2.78
C TRP A 93 12.25 0.77 3.13
N ASP A 94 12.18 0.06 4.24
CA ASP A 94 10.94 -0.42 4.81
C ASP A 94 10.07 0.75 5.34
N PHE A 95 8.77 0.52 5.51
CA PHE A 95 7.82 1.59 5.88
C PHE A 95 8.16 2.22 7.23
N PHE A 96 8.65 1.42 8.18
CA PHE A 96 9.03 1.92 9.50
C PHE A 96 10.28 2.78 9.43
N SER A 97 11.26 2.40 8.61
CA SER A 97 12.44 3.22 8.33
C SER A 97 12.06 4.55 7.73
N LEU A 98 11.19 4.58 6.71
CA LEU A 98 10.71 5.84 6.12
C LEU A 98 10.08 6.76 7.16
N LEU A 99 9.19 6.23 8.00
CA LEU A 99 8.49 7.01 9.02
C LEU A 99 9.41 7.61 10.08
N ILE A 100 10.43 6.85 10.50
CA ILE A 100 11.39 7.28 11.51
C ILE A 100 12.35 8.32 10.93
N GLU A 101 12.91 8.06 9.75
CA GLU A 101 13.89 8.93 9.10
C GLU A 101 13.25 10.23 8.60
N ALA A 102 11.97 10.20 8.21
CA ALA A 102 11.20 11.41 7.91
C ALA A 102 10.76 12.20 9.17
N GLU A 103 11.09 11.72 10.37
CA GLU A 103 10.68 12.29 11.66
C GLU A 103 9.15 12.43 11.78
N ILE A 104 8.40 11.48 11.23
CA ILE A 104 6.92 11.44 11.35
C ILE A 104 6.52 10.77 12.66
N VAL A 105 7.27 9.75 13.07
CA VAL A 105 7.14 9.10 14.38
C VAL A 105 8.49 8.71 14.94
N THR A 106 8.60 8.71 16.26
CA THR A 106 9.69 8.06 16.97
C THR A 106 9.51 6.54 16.99
N LEU A 107 10.59 5.80 17.25
CA LEU A 107 10.53 4.35 17.45
C LEU A 107 9.55 3.95 18.57
N VAL A 108 9.45 4.77 19.62
CA VAL A 108 8.54 4.52 20.75
C VAL A 108 7.08 4.70 20.32
N GLU A 109 6.75 5.80 19.64
CA GLU A 109 5.39 6.05 19.14
C GLU A 109 4.96 4.99 18.11
N LEU A 110 5.86 4.61 17.22
CA LEU A 110 5.63 3.54 16.26
C LEU A 110 5.32 2.21 16.98
N SER A 111 6.12 1.87 17.99
CA SER A 111 5.94 0.64 18.77
C SER A 111 4.57 0.61 19.46
N GLN A 112 4.13 1.75 20.00
CA GLN A 112 2.82 1.89 20.64
C GLN A 112 1.68 1.79 19.62
N ALA A 113 1.80 2.45 18.47
CA ALA A 113 0.77 2.45 17.43
C ALA A 113 0.56 1.07 16.80
N VAL A 114 1.65 0.31 16.61
CA VAL A 114 1.58 -1.04 16.04
C VAL A 114 1.21 -2.08 17.11
N GLY A 115 1.44 -1.78 18.40
CA GLY A 115 1.17 -2.69 19.51
C GLY A 115 2.30 -3.71 19.72
N ARG A 116 3.54 -3.33 19.41
CA ARG A 116 4.73 -4.20 19.47
C ARG A 116 5.84 -3.51 20.27
N SER A 117 6.80 -4.28 20.79
CA SER A 117 7.94 -3.68 21.49
C SER A 117 8.91 -3.03 20.49
N PRO A 118 9.70 -2.00 20.89
CA PRO A 118 10.75 -1.42 20.03
C PRO A 118 11.75 -2.44 19.50
N LYS A 119 12.08 -3.46 20.31
CA LYS A 119 12.96 -4.57 19.90
C LYS A 119 12.32 -5.37 18.76
N GLU A 120 11.02 -5.61 18.84
CA GLU A 120 10.29 -6.36 17.83
C GLU A 120 10.17 -5.57 16.53
N ILE A 121 9.93 -4.25 16.60
CA ILE A 121 9.97 -3.38 15.42
C ILE A 121 11.31 -3.51 14.69
N ASN A 122 12.44 -3.46 15.40
CA ASN A 122 13.75 -3.63 14.78
C ASN A 122 13.96 -5.02 14.16
N ARG A 123 13.46 -6.09 14.80
CA ARG A 123 13.49 -7.44 14.21
C ARG A 123 12.70 -7.47 12.90
N LEU A 124 11.50 -6.91 12.89
CA LEU A 124 10.65 -6.91 11.70
C LEU A 124 11.29 -6.14 10.55
N ARG A 125 11.86 -4.96 10.81
CA ARG A 125 12.57 -4.16 9.80
C ARG A 125 13.64 -4.95 9.06
N SER A 126 14.41 -5.78 9.77
CA SER A 126 15.44 -6.63 9.15
C SER A 126 14.92 -7.75 8.23
N GLN A 127 13.61 -7.98 8.23
CA GLN A 127 12.93 -9.02 7.44
C GLN A 127 11.98 -8.42 6.39
N MET A 128 11.85 -7.09 6.35
CA MET A 128 11.00 -6.41 5.39
C MET A 128 11.77 -6.17 4.07
N PRO A 129 11.10 -6.26 2.91
CA PRO A 129 9.71 -6.68 2.73
C PRO A 129 9.51 -8.19 2.93
N MET A 130 8.34 -8.59 3.45
CA MET A 130 7.96 -9.99 3.61
C MET A 130 7.01 -10.42 2.48
N ASP A 131 7.35 -11.49 1.78
CA ASP A 131 6.43 -12.15 0.85
C ASP A 131 5.21 -12.78 1.58
N GLY A 132 4.22 -13.25 0.83
CA GLY A 132 3.02 -13.89 1.40
C GLY A 132 3.31 -15.01 2.40
N PRO A 133 4.17 -16.00 2.06
CA PRO A 133 4.57 -17.07 2.98
C PRO A 133 5.29 -16.60 4.24
N THR A 134 6.23 -15.66 4.14
CA THR A 134 7.00 -15.14 5.28
C THR A 134 6.10 -14.36 6.23
N ALA A 135 5.23 -13.50 5.70
CA ALA A 135 4.26 -12.77 6.50
C ALA A 135 3.21 -13.69 7.14
N ALA A 136 2.81 -14.76 6.46
CA ALA A 136 1.91 -15.78 7.01
C ALA A 136 2.50 -16.50 8.23
N ALA A 137 3.78 -16.88 8.13
CA ALA A 137 4.51 -17.46 9.25
C ALA A 137 4.66 -16.47 10.41
N GLU A 138 5.01 -15.21 10.13
CA GLU A 138 5.17 -14.14 11.13
C GLU A 138 3.86 -13.85 11.87
N LEU A 139 2.74 -13.75 11.14
CA LEU A 139 1.42 -13.43 11.71
C LEU A 139 0.66 -14.66 12.22
N ASN A 140 1.24 -15.85 12.08
CA ASN A 140 0.63 -17.14 12.46
C ASN A 140 -0.78 -17.32 11.86
N VAL A 141 -0.92 -17.03 10.56
CA VAL A 141 -2.17 -17.20 9.80
C VAL A 141 -1.89 -17.81 8.43
N PRO A 142 -2.88 -18.40 7.75
CA PRO A 142 -2.69 -18.89 6.40
C PRO A 142 -2.34 -17.77 5.41
N ARG A 143 -1.48 -18.03 4.41
CA ARG A 143 -1.15 -17.08 3.33
C ARG A 143 -2.38 -16.39 2.70
N PRO A 144 -3.48 -17.11 2.37
CA PRO A 144 -4.68 -16.44 1.83
C PRO A 144 -5.27 -15.37 2.76
N GLN A 145 -5.14 -15.54 4.08
CA GLN A 145 -5.61 -14.56 5.06
C GLN A 145 -4.75 -13.30 5.05
N VAL A 146 -3.43 -13.43 4.90
CA VAL A 146 -2.51 -12.30 4.75
C VAL A 146 -2.84 -11.51 3.48
N ASN A 147 -3.05 -12.20 2.37
CA ASN A 147 -3.39 -11.55 1.09
C ASN A 147 -4.70 -10.77 1.19
N LYS A 148 -5.72 -11.38 1.80
CA LYS A 148 -6.98 -10.72 2.10
C LYS A 148 -6.79 -9.47 2.96
N TRP A 149 -5.98 -9.56 4.01
CA TRP A 149 -5.71 -8.41 4.89
C TRP A 149 -4.96 -7.29 4.17
N ARG A 150 -3.96 -7.62 3.36
CA ARG A 150 -3.23 -6.67 2.51
C ARG A 150 -4.13 -5.96 1.53
N PHE A 151 -4.97 -6.71 0.82
CA PHE A 151 -5.94 -6.15 -0.12
C PHE A 151 -6.90 -5.17 0.57
N LEU A 152 -7.49 -5.58 1.71
CA LEU A 152 -8.40 -4.72 2.46
C LEU A 152 -7.72 -3.47 3.03
N ALA A 153 -6.48 -3.62 3.51
CA ALA A 153 -5.68 -2.51 4.00
C ALA A 153 -5.39 -1.50 2.88
N LEU A 154 -4.90 -1.98 1.73
CA LEU A 154 -4.57 -1.14 0.59
C LEU A 154 -5.80 -0.40 0.07
N LYS A 155 -6.95 -1.08 -0.03
CA LYS A 155 -8.21 -0.46 -0.41
C LYS A 155 -8.57 0.71 0.53
N ARG A 156 -8.50 0.50 1.84
CA ARG A 156 -8.82 1.53 2.84
C ARG A 156 -7.85 2.70 2.84
N VAL A 157 -6.55 2.40 2.71
CA VAL A 157 -5.53 3.45 2.63
C VAL A 157 -5.74 4.28 1.37
N ARG A 158 -6.02 3.67 0.21
CA ARG A 158 -6.38 4.42 -1.01
C ARG A 158 -7.62 5.28 -0.86
N GLU A 159 -8.68 4.74 -0.27
CA GLU A 159 -9.92 5.50 -0.03
C GLU A 159 -9.68 6.71 0.89
N SER A 160 -8.64 6.68 1.74
CA SER A 160 -8.28 7.82 2.58
C SER A 160 -7.62 8.97 1.81
N PHE A 161 -6.99 8.71 0.65
CA PHE A 161 -6.37 9.72 -0.20
C PHE A 161 -7.36 10.39 -1.17
N ALA A 162 -8.56 9.82 -1.32
CA ALA A 162 -9.62 10.36 -2.17
C ALA A 162 -10.56 11.35 -1.45
N ARG A 163 -10.30 11.64 -0.17
CA ARG A 163 -11.09 12.54 0.68
C ARG A 163 -10.32 13.81 0.97
#